data_AF-A0A542UT84-F1
#
_entry.id   AF-A0A542UT84-F1
#
_cell.length_a   1.000
_cell.length_b   1.000
_cell.length_c   1.000
_cell.angle_alpha   90.00
_cell.angle_beta   90.00
_cell.angle_gamma   90.00
#
_symmetry.space_group_name_H-M   'P 1'
#
loop_
_entity.id
_entity.type
_entity.pdbx_description
1 polymer ?
#
loop_
_entity_poly.entity_id
_entity_poly.type
_entity_poly.pdbx_seq_one_letter_code
_entity_poly.pdbx_strand_id
1 'polypeptide(L)'
;MARIDPKALLSGWADSAARMDEFVTVSDLLEAAAQGAADDDLLVARARAAVLAGRPALAAGLLADVDRDVLDADEHTWKDVVAMAAWAADGDHDALAALVRLGHGLPGPQAVAHAYLLARAAEQIGQHDLADGVWRALSETDSPTMLVQRRARVAAVLHRSTTDDGDAGAAVGTAARSLADMVPMPEDDLRPTRDVVERLEARGDADGAWLVLEALSRLRPGATGVRAMLAERAPTHPRWRVVGLRVLAAAGAVAVAAYCIAAGIDALLPSVAVVAASSAWLHSPTPREKALNGADAKVLKDVRGIGPDVGTRFSGLRQLVLGLGGLVLGFIFSVIAIAIAIEEGPWYPYFVDNPATADGIAWPLATMFGLLGGAGGARLGRRVLERESARWVDRLREDSVKHTRECVCVAAVGMRGVETERYLAQHLVEASPEIAGLTPAIADSDLTSHQCPISRTPWLAVRTPGREALLVKGVLAKVKESEEPAGGYL
;
A
#
# COMPACT_ATOMS: atom_id res chain seq x y z
N MET A 1 34.44 15.57 33.48
CA MET A 1 34.13 15.55 32.02
C MET A 1 32.62 15.48 31.84
N ALA A 2 32.03 16.18 30.87
CA ALA A 2 30.58 16.10 30.67
C ALA A 2 30.19 14.74 30.04
N ARG A 3 29.30 13.99 30.69
CA ARG A 3 28.83 12.66 30.27
C ARG A 3 27.55 12.79 29.45
N ILE A 4 27.37 11.95 28.44
CA ILE A 4 26.10 11.84 27.70
C ILE A 4 25.01 11.38 28.64
N ASP A 5 23.86 12.06 28.62
CA ASP A 5 22.65 11.64 29.34
C ASP A 5 22.00 10.45 28.59
N PRO A 6 22.02 9.23 29.17
CA PRO A 6 21.40 8.06 28.54
C PRO A 6 19.90 8.21 28.36
N LYS A 7 19.20 8.85 29.32
CA LYS A 7 17.74 9.04 29.29
C LYS A 7 17.37 9.94 28.12
N ALA A 8 18.07 11.06 27.95
CA ALA A 8 17.83 11.98 26.84
C ALA A 8 18.11 11.34 25.47
N LEU A 9 19.16 10.51 25.36
CA LEU A 9 19.50 9.82 24.12
C LEU A 9 18.43 8.82 23.71
N LEU A 10 18.04 7.92 24.63
CA LEU A 10 17.02 6.89 24.40
C LEU A 10 15.64 7.51 24.14
N SER A 11 15.27 8.54 24.91
CA SER A 11 14.01 9.28 24.70
C SER A 11 14.01 9.98 23.34
N GLY A 12 15.14 10.56 22.91
CA GLY A 12 15.27 11.16 21.59
C GLY A 12 15.06 10.15 20.45
N TRP A 13 15.61 8.94 20.57
CA TRP A 13 15.34 7.85 19.61
C TRP A 13 13.87 7.41 19.64
N ALA A 14 13.28 7.29 20.83
CA ALA A 14 11.87 6.94 21.00
C ALA A 14 10.93 8.00 20.41
N ASP A 15 11.19 9.30 20.60
CA ASP A 15 10.41 10.39 20.03
C ASP A 15 10.45 10.42 18.50
N SER A 16 11.61 10.11 17.93
CA SER A 16 11.76 9.97 16.48
C SER A 16 11.02 8.76 15.95
N ALA A 17 11.09 7.61 16.64
CA ALA A 17 10.29 6.42 16.31
C ALA A 17 8.78 6.68 16.44
N ALA A 18 8.34 7.45 17.44
CA ALA A 18 6.94 7.76 17.70
C ALA A 18 6.34 8.65 16.59
N ARG A 19 7.10 9.63 16.10
CA ARG A 19 6.70 10.45 14.94
C ARG A 19 6.62 9.66 13.64
N MET A 20 7.19 8.47 13.61
CA MET A 20 7.09 7.51 12.51
C MET A 20 6.04 6.43 12.78
N ASP A 21 5.31 6.45 13.90
CA ASP A 21 4.40 5.38 14.37
C ASP A 21 5.04 4.00 14.60
N GLU A 22 6.35 3.94 14.90
CA GLU A 22 7.00 2.67 15.21
C GLU A 22 6.82 2.29 16.68
N PHE A 23 5.56 2.19 17.13
CA PHE A 23 5.21 2.11 18.55
C PHE A 23 5.77 0.90 19.28
N VAL A 24 6.01 -0.23 18.60
CA VAL A 24 6.73 -1.37 19.19
C VAL A 24 8.16 -0.95 19.55
N THR A 25 8.89 -0.34 18.61
CA THR A 25 10.24 0.20 18.85
C THR A 25 10.23 1.30 19.90
N VAL A 26 9.23 2.18 19.91
CA VAL A 26 9.06 3.20 20.98
C VAL A 26 8.93 2.54 22.34
N SER A 27 8.03 1.55 22.47
CA SER A 27 7.81 0.83 23.72
C SER A 27 9.11 0.18 24.20
N ASP A 28 9.81 -0.53 23.32
CA ASP A 28 11.04 -1.24 23.68
C ASP A 28 12.20 -0.29 24.05
N LEU A 29 12.32 0.86 23.38
CA LEU A 29 13.32 1.89 23.71
C LEU A 29 13.04 2.56 25.06
N LEU A 30 11.77 2.86 25.36
CA LEU A 30 11.39 3.45 26.64
C LEU A 30 11.52 2.46 27.81
N GLU A 31 11.28 1.16 27.58
CA GLU A 31 11.58 0.10 28.55
C GLU A 31 13.08 0.05 28.88
N ALA A 32 13.94 0.14 27.86
CA ALA A 32 15.39 0.19 28.07
C ALA A 32 15.81 1.46 28.85
N ALA A 33 15.19 2.61 28.57
CA ALA A 33 15.48 3.87 29.26
C ALA A 33 15.13 3.82 30.76
N ALA A 34 14.09 3.07 31.14
CA ALA A 34 13.64 2.96 32.52
C ALA A 34 14.64 2.21 33.44
N GLN A 35 15.60 1.48 32.88
CA GLN A 35 16.62 0.78 33.67
C GLN A 35 17.56 1.74 34.42
N GLY A 36 17.65 3.02 34.01
CA GLY A 36 18.57 4.01 34.57
C GLY A 36 18.02 4.87 35.71
N ALA A 37 16.72 5.20 35.70
CA ALA A 37 15.98 5.89 36.77
C ALA A 37 14.50 5.95 36.42
N ALA A 38 13.62 5.64 37.39
CA ALA A 38 12.17 5.76 37.22
C ALA A 38 11.71 7.18 37.56
N ASP A 39 10.95 7.77 36.65
CA ASP A 39 10.28 9.07 36.76
C ASP A 39 8.85 8.89 36.26
N ASP A 40 7.89 9.60 36.85
CA ASP A 40 6.46 9.42 36.57
C ASP A 40 6.15 9.76 35.10
N ASP A 41 6.77 10.81 34.55
CA ASP A 41 6.62 11.17 33.13
C ASP A 41 7.06 10.05 32.18
N LEU A 42 8.18 9.38 32.52
CA LEU A 42 8.69 8.24 31.74
C LEU A 42 7.76 7.03 31.86
N LEU A 43 7.20 6.79 33.05
CA LEU A 43 6.24 5.72 33.30
C LEU A 43 4.97 5.92 32.45
N VAL A 44 4.42 7.13 32.41
CA VAL A 44 3.26 7.47 31.56
C VAL A 44 3.60 7.32 30.07
N ALA A 45 4.78 7.77 29.65
CA ALA A 45 5.23 7.62 28.26
C ALA A 45 5.36 6.13 27.84
N ARG A 46 5.89 5.27 28.74
CA ARG A 46 5.99 3.82 28.53
C ARG A 46 4.61 3.18 28.41
N ALA A 47 3.70 3.50 29.33
CA ALA A 47 2.34 2.97 29.30
C ALA A 47 1.61 3.38 28.01
N ARG A 48 1.73 4.65 27.59
CA ARG A 48 1.17 5.13 26.32
C ARG A 48 1.74 4.35 25.13
N ALA A 49 3.06 4.20 25.06
CA ALA A 49 3.70 3.45 23.99
C ALA A 49 3.25 1.98 23.96
N ALA A 50 3.10 1.35 25.13
CA ALA A 50 2.61 -0.02 25.26
C ALA A 50 1.17 -0.18 24.75
N VAL A 51 0.24 0.73 25.07
CA VAL A 51 -1.12 0.72 24.49
C VAL A 51 -1.06 0.79 22.96
N LEU A 52 -0.34 1.78 22.43
CA LEU A 52 -0.22 1.98 20.98
C LEU A 52 0.49 0.80 20.28
N ALA A 53 1.38 0.10 20.98
CA ALA A 53 2.11 -1.07 20.49
C ALA A 53 1.31 -2.38 20.51
N GLY A 54 0.11 -2.44 21.09
CA GLY A 54 -0.60 -3.73 21.22
C GLY A 54 -0.39 -4.46 22.54
N ARG A 55 0.08 -3.78 23.59
CA ARG A 55 0.48 -4.39 24.87
C ARG A 55 -0.32 -3.79 26.04
N PRO A 56 -1.66 -3.91 26.06
CA PRO A 56 -2.49 -3.25 27.07
C PRO A 56 -2.21 -3.73 28.49
N ALA A 57 -1.98 -5.03 28.69
CA ALA A 57 -1.63 -5.58 29.99
C ALA A 57 -0.32 -4.99 30.58
N LEU A 58 0.68 -4.73 29.73
CA LEU A 58 1.91 -4.03 30.16
C LEU A 58 1.60 -2.60 30.59
N ALA A 59 0.80 -1.87 29.80
CA ALA A 59 0.41 -0.50 30.12
C ALA A 59 -0.39 -0.42 31.44
N ALA A 60 -1.36 -1.32 31.64
CA ALA A 60 -2.15 -1.39 32.85
C ALA A 60 -1.29 -1.74 34.08
N GLY A 61 -0.31 -2.64 33.93
CA GLY A 61 0.64 -2.95 35.01
C GLY A 61 1.57 -1.79 35.37
N LEU A 62 1.96 -0.96 34.40
CA LEU A 62 2.75 0.25 34.65
C LEU A 62 1.97 1.31 35.42
N LEU A 63 0.66 1.40 35.19
CA LEU A 63 -0.26 2.38 35.79
C LEU A 63 -1.16 1.76 36.86
N ALA A 64 -0.67 0.74 37.57
CA ALA A 64 -1.44 0.02 38.57
C ALA A 64 -1.78 0.87 39.82
N ASP A 65 -1.16 2.05 39.96
CA ASP A 65 -1.44 3.03 41.02
C ASP A 65 -2.62 3.96 40.70
N VAL A 66 -3.15 3.93 39.48
CA VAL A 66 -4.33 4.71 39.09
C VAL A 66 -5.60 3.97 39.49
N ASP A 67 -6.38 4.56 40.38
CA ASP A 67 -7.66 4.00 40.85
C ASP A 67 -8.77 4.08 39.79
N ARG A 68 -9.74 3.17 39.85
CA ARG A 68 -10.87 3.13 38.90
C ARG A 68 -11.84 4.30 39.03
N ASP A 69 -11.79 5.04 40.13
CA ASP A 69 -12.63 6.22 40.35
C ASP A 69 -12.39 7.32 39.31
N VAL A 70 -11.26 7.29 38.60
CA VAL A 70 -10.96 8.22 37.49
C VAL A 70 -11.92 8.09 36.30
N LEU A 71 -12.73 7.02 36.21
CA LEU A 71 -13.72 6.84 35.14
C LEU A 71 -14.89 7.84 35.23
N ASP A 72 -15.16 8.30 36.45
CA ASP A 72 -16.27 9.19 36.79
C ASP A 72 -15.80 10.56 37.31
N ALA A 73 -14.49 10.82 37.32
CA ALA A 73 -13.93 12.09 37.76
C ALA A 73 -14.30 13.26 36.83
N ASP A 74 -14.46 14.46 37.40
CA ASP A 74 -14.73 15.69 36.63
C ASP A 74 -13.46 16.24 35.97
N GLU A 75 -12.30 15.98 36.56
CA GLU A 75 -10.99 16.40 36.07
C GLU A 75 -10.11 15.16 35.86
N HIS A 76 -9.37 15.14 34.74
CA HIS A 76 -8.47 14.05 34.40
C HIS A 76 -7.08 14.57 34.10
N THR A 77 -6.08 13.92 34.67
CA THR A 77 -4.68 14.07 34.29
C THR A 77 -4.39 13.24 33.03
N TRP A 78 -3.28 13.53 32.34
CA TRP A 78 -2.86 12.72 31.20
C TRP A 78 -2.57 11.26 31.58
N LYS A 79 -2.12 11.01 32.82
CA LYS A 79 -1.91 9.67 33.37
C LYS A 79 -3.22 8.88 33.40
N ASP A 80 -4.31 9.53 33.82
CA ASP A 80 -5.66 8.93 33.84
C ASP A 80 -6.13 8.58 32.42
N VAL A 81 -5.87 9.45 31.44
CA VAL A 81 -6.22 9.18 30.03
C VAL A 81 -5.52 7.93 29.51
N VAL A 82 -4.23 7.77 29.81
CA VAL A 82 -3.45 6.60 29.38
C VAL A 82 -3.90 5.34 30.11
N ALA A 83 -4.24 5.43 31.40
CA ALA A 83 -4.79 4.32 32.18
C ALA A 83 -6.15 3.86 31.62
N MET A 84 -7.06 4.80 31.35
CA MET A 84 -8.34 4.52 30.68
C MET A 84 -8.15 3.85 29.33
N ALA A 85 -7.20 4.32 28.51
CA ALA A 85 -6.89 3.70 27.23
C ALA A 85 -6.32 2.28 27.38
N ALA A 86 -5.50 2.03 28.40
CA ALA A 86 -4.95 0.71 28.69
C ALA A 86 -6.06 -0.28 29.10
N TRP A 87 -6.96 0.11 30.02
CA TRP A 87 -8.09 -0.72 30.41
C TRP A 87 -9.07 -0.93 29.26
N ALA A 88 -9.38 0.13 28.51
CA ALA A 88 -10.25 0.05 27.34
C ALA A 88 -9.69 -0.94 26.31
N ALA A 89 -8.38 -0.90 26.05
CA ALA A 89 -7.69 -1.83 25.16
C ALA A 89 -7.66 -3.27 25.68
N ASP A 90 -7.76 -3.47 26.99
CA ASP A 90 -7.80 -4.79 27.66
C ASP A 90 -9.22 -5.38 27.76
N GLY A 91 -10.24 -4.70 27.20
CA GLY A 91 -11.62 -5.18 27.17
C GLY A 91 -12.61 -4.39 28.03
N ASP A 92 -12.19 -3.32 28.69
CA ASP A 92 -13.04 -2.56 29.59
C ASP A 92 -13.93 -1.54 28.84
N HIS A 93 -15.21 -1.87 28.70
CA HIS A 93 -16.17 -1.04 27.97
C HIS A 93 -16.49 0.28 28.68
N ASP A 94 -16.45 0.33 30.01
CA ASP A 94 -16.72 1.56 30.77
C ASP A 94 -15.55 2.55 30.62
N ALA A 95 -14.32 2.03 30.64
CA ALA A 95 -13.12 2.81 30.33
C ALA A 95 -13.13 3.35 28.89
N LEU A 96 -13.59 2.56 27.91
CA LEU A 96 -13.76 3.05 26.54
C LEU A 96 -14.78 4.19 26.48
N ALA A 97 -15.93 4.03 27.15
CA ALA A 97 -16.97 5.04 27.17
C ALA A 97 -16.47 6.36 27.81
N ALA A 98 -15.71 6.27 28.90
CA ALA A 98 -15.06 7.42 29.52
C ALA A 98 -14.06 8.09 28.57
N LEU A 99 -13.22 7.30 27.90
CA LEU A 99 -12.24 7.80 26.93
C LEU A 99 -12.91 8.52 25.75
N VAL A 100 -14.06 8.03 25.26
CA VAL A 100 -14.86 8.71 24.22
C VAL A 100 -15.41 10.05 24.71
N ARG A 101 -15.97 10.10 25.93
CA ARG A 101 -16.51 11.35 26.51
C ARG A 101 -15.44 12.43 26.59
N LEU A 102 -14.26 12.07 27.07
CA LEU A 102 -13.14 13.00 27.29
C LEU A 102 -12.69 13.74 26.01
N GLY A 103 -12.77 13.09 24.86
CA GLY A 103 -12.26 13.63 23.59
C GLY A 103 -12.90 14.94 23.15
N HIS A 104 -14.10 15.28 23.61
CA HIS A 104 -14.84 16.47 23.15
C HIS A 104 -14.26 17.82 23.60
N GLY A 105 -13.36 17.84 24.60
CA GLY A 105 -12.82 19.07 25.19
C GLY A 105 -11.33 19.33 24.98
N LEU A 106 -10.60 18.40 24.35
CA LEU A 106 -9.14 18.50 24.25
C LEU A 106 -8.71 19.40 23.09
N PRO A 107 -7.84 20.40 23.30
CA PRO A 107 -7.31 21.22 22.23
C PRO A 107 -5.97 20.70 21.69
N GLY A 108 -5.70 21.00 20.41
CA GLY A 108 -4.36 20.94 19.83
C GLY A 108 -3.69 19.56 19.88
N PRO A 109 -2.38 19.47 20.22
CA PRO A 109 -1.62 18.21 20.21
C PRO A 109 -2.16 17.13 21.14
N GLN A 110 -2.81 17.51 22.25
CA GLN A 110 -3.40 16.56 23.19
C GLN A 110 -4.60 15.84 22.58
N ALA A 111 -5.41 16.54 21.78
CA ALA A 111 -6.52 15.94 21.04
C ALA A 111 -6.03 14.85 20.07
N VAL A 112 -4.93 15.11 19.37
CA VAL A 112 -4.31 14.14 18.45
C VAL A 112 -3.79 12.94 19.24
N ALA A 113 -3.05 13.15 20.33
CA ALA A 113 -2.53 12.06 21.15
C ALA A 113 -3.64 11.20 21.75
N HIS A 114 -4.73 11.82 22.21
CA HIS A 114 -5.94 11.15 22.70
C HIS A 114 -6.60 10.34 21.59
N ALA A 115 -6.80 10.91 20.41
CA ALA A 115 -7.42 10.23 19.27
C ALA A 115 -6.62 8.97 18.86
N TYR A 116 -5.29 8.99 18.92
CA TYR A 116 -4.48 7.79 18.71
C TYR A 116 -4.76 6.71 19.75
N LEU A 117 -4.84 7.07 21.03
CA LEU A 117 -5.15 6.13 22.11
C LEU A 117 -6.55 5.56 21.94
N LEU A 118 -7.55 6.40 21.67
CA LEU A 118 -8.92 5.99 21.46
C LEU A 118 -9.04 5.04 20.26
N ALA A 119 -8.44 5.39 19.11
CA ALA A 119 -8.49 4.55 17.93
C ALA A 119 -7.83 3.19 18.17
N ARG A 120 -6.67 3.17 18.84
CA ARG A 120 -5.96 1.91 19.13
C ARG A 120 -6.69 1.04 20.14
N ALA A 121 -7.21 1.62 21.22
CA ALA A 121 -8.02 0.90 22.20
C ALA A 121 -9.26 0.30 21.53
N ALA A 122 -10.01 1.11 20.76
CA ALA A 122 -11.19 0.64 20.02
C ALA A 122 -10.85 -0.49 19.03
N GLU A 123 -9.72 -0.41 18.31
CA GLU A 123 -9.26 -1.51 17.45
C GLU A 123 -9.04 -2.81 18.21
N GLN A 124 -8.37 -2.73 19.37
CA GLN A 124 -7.93 -3.89 20.15
C GLN A 124 -9.12 -4.68 20.73
N ILE A 125 -10.21 -4.01 21.05
CA ILE A 125 -11.45 -4.65 21.53
C ILE A 125 -12.49 -4.89 20.44
N GLY A 126 -12.12 -4.70 19.16
CA GLY A 126 -13.00 -4.97 18.03
C GLY A 126 -14.10 -3.93 17.78
N GLN A 127 -14.04 -2.76 18.42
CA GLN A 127 -14.95 -1.63 18.17
C GLN A 127 -14.55 -0.87 16.90
N HIS A 128 -14.62 -1.56 15.78
CA HIS A 128 -14.01 -1.10 14.54
C HIS A 128 -14.65 0.15 13.92
N ASP A 129 -15.96 0.36 14.09
CA ASP A 129 -16.63 1.55 13.54
C ASP A 129 -16.16 2.83 14.25
N LEU A 130 -15.98 2.76 15.57
CA LEU A 130 -15.40 3.84 16.36
C LEU A 130 -13.96 4.10 15.93
N ALA A 131 -13.14 3.04 15.84
CA ALA A 131 -11.75 3.16 15.39
C ALA A 131 -11.65 3.79 14.00
N ASP A 132 -12.47 3.35 13.04
CA ASP A 132 -12.52 3.88 11.68
C ASP A 132 -12.89 5.36 11.64
N GLY A 133 -13.89 5.76 12.43
CA GLY A 133 -14.29 7.16 12.58
C GLY A 133 -13.13 8.03 13.07
N VAL A 134 -12.42 7.57 14.10
CA VAL A 134 -11.29 8.31 14.67
C VAL A 134 -10.08 8.33 13.71
N TRP A 135 -9.77 7.23 13.03
CA TRP A 135 -8.69 7.21 12.02
C TRP A 135 -8.98 8.12 10.83
N ARG A 136 -10.25 8.19 10.39
CA ARG A 136 -10.66 9.12 9.34
C ARG A 136 -10.47 10.57 9.79
N ALA A 137 -10.92 10.92 11.00
CA ALA A 137 -10.72 12.26 11.56
C ALA A 137 -9.22 12.61 11.70
N LEU A 138 -8.39 11.67 12.17
CA LEU A 138 -6.93 11.86 12.24
C LEU A 138 -6.31 12.09 10.84
N SER A 139 -6.87 11.47 9.79
CA SER A 139 -6.37 11.63 8.42
C SER A 139 -6.64 13.00 7.80
N GLU A 140 -7.52 13.79 8.41
CA GLU A 140 -7.86 15.16 7.98
C GLU A 140 -6.94 16.22 8.60
N THR A 141 -6.01 15.81 9.47
CA THR A 141 -5.00 16.72 10.05
C THR A 141 -3.93 17.11 9.02
N ASP A 142 -3.18 18.20 9.26
CA ASP A 142 -2.22 18.78 8.29
C ASP A 142 -1.06 17.84 7.90
N SER A 143 -0.74 16.83 8.73
CA SER A 143 0.39 15.92 8.51
C SER A 143 0.08 14.53 9.04
N PRO A 144 -0.83 13.80 8.36
CA PRO A 144 -1.23 12.47 8.81
C PRO A 144 -0.08 11.50 8.60
N THR A 145 0.23 10.74 9.64
CA THR A 145 1.31 9.76 9.59
C THR A 145 0.94 8.56 8.70
N MET A 146 1.92 7.72 8.36
CA MET A 146 1.66 6.55 7.52
C MET A 146 0.68 5.56 8.15
N LEU A 147 0.73 5.35 9.48
CA LEU A 147 -0.25 4.49 10.14
C LEU A 147 -1.66 5.04 9.93
N VAL A 148 -1.87 6.33 10.23
CA VAL A 148 -3.17 7.00 10.08
C VAL A 148 -3.69 6.86 8.65
N GLN A 149 -2.84 7.14 7.65
CA GLN A 149 -3.23 7.00 6.25
C GLN A 149 -3.67 5.58 5.91
N ARG A 150 -2.89 4.54 6.29
CA ARG A 150 -3.26 3.14 6.04
C ARG A 150 -4.59 2.77 6.69
N ARG A 151 -4.81 3.17 7.94
CA ARG A 151 -6.04 2.89 8.68
C ARG A 151 -7.25 3.60 8.07
N ALA A 152 -7.11 4.87 7.71
CA ALA A 152 -8.14 5.61 7.02
C ALA A 152 -8.49 5.02 5.64
N ARG A 153 -7.51 4.44 4.91
CA ARG A 153 -7.77 3.73 3.65
C ARG A 153 -8.54 2.42 3.86
N VAL A 154 -8.21 1.65 4.90
CA VAL A 154 -8.99 0.46 5.28
C VAL A 154 -10.44 0.86 5.56
N ALA A 155 -10.65 1.88 6.40
CA ALA A 155 -11.98 2.40 6.70
C ALA A 155 -12.73 2.87 5.45
N ALA A 156 -12.08 3.64 4.56
CA ALA A 156 -12.71 4.13 3.34
C ALA A 156 -13.15 3.01 2.40
N VAL A 157 -12.35 1.95 2.27
CA VAL A 157 -12.69 0.81 1.41
C VAL A 157 -13.82 -0.03 2.03
N LEU A 158 -13.81 -0.26 3.35
CA LEU A 158 -14.87 -1.01 4.04
C LEU A 158 -16.23 -0.32 3.98
N HIS A 159 -16.24 1.01 4.13
CA HIS A 159 -17.45 1.83 4.10
C HIS A 159 -17.81 2.31 2.69
N ARG A 160 -17.21 1.73 1.64
CA ARG A 160 -17.53 2.09 0.25
C ARG A 160 -19.00 1.81 -0.07
N SER A 161 -19.59 2.62 -0.93
CA SER A 161 -20.96 2.37 -1.37
C SER A 161 -21.10 1.02 -2.08
N THR A 162 -22.14 0.26 -1.75
CA THR A 162 -22.49 -1.00 -2.45
C THR A 162 -23.51 -0.78 -3.56
N THR A 163 -23.96 0.47 -3.76
CA THR A 163 -25.02 0.84 -4.71
C THR A 163 -24.58 1.93 -5.69
N ASP A 164 -23.66 2.81 -5.29
CA ASP A 164 -23.03 3.82 -6.12
C ASP A 164 -21.63 3.33 -6.53
N ASP A 165 -21.50 2.95 -7.80
CA ASP A 165 -20.26 2.45 -8.38
C ASP A 165 -19.17 3.53 -8.48
N GLY A 166 -19.54 4.79 -8.68
CA GLY A 166 -18.62 5.91 -8.76
C GLY A 166 -17.95 6.20 -7.43
N ASP A 167 -18.73 6.27 -6.34
CA ASP A 167 -18.22 6.47 -4.98
C ASP A 167 -17.34 5.29 -4.54
N ALA A 168 -17.79 4.06 -4.81
CA ALA A 168 -17.02 2.86 -4.51
C ALA A 168 -15.68 2.81 -5.27
N GLY A 169 -15.70 3.17 -6.55
CA GLY A 169 -14.51 3.28 -7.38
C GLY A 169 -13.55 4.37 -6.89
N ALA A 170 -14.07 5.49 -6.42
CA ALA A 170 -13.28 6.57 -5.83
C ALA A 170 -12.58 6.13 -4.54
N ALA A 171 -13.27 5.40 -3.65
CA ALA A 171 -12.69 4.86 -2.42
C ALA A 171 -11.52 3.88 -2.71
N VAL A 172 -11.75 2.88 -3.58
CA VAL A 172 -10.73 1.90 -3.98
C VAL A 172 -9.56 2.57 -4.69
N GLY A 173 -9.84 3.45 -5.67
CA GLY A 173 -8.82 4.13 -6.46
C GLY A 173 -7.97 5.08 -5.61
N THR A 174 -8.57 5.76 -4.62
CA THR A 174 -7.85 6.62 -3.68
C THR A 174 -6.99 5.81 -2.73
N ALA A 175 -7.50 4.70 -2.20
CA ALA A 175 -6.70 3.78 -1.39
C ALA A 175 -5.48 3.24 -2.15
N ALA A 176 -5.68 2.79 -3.39
CA ALA A 176 -4.61 2.26 -4.23
C ALA A 176 -3.56 3.33 -4.60
N ARG A 177 -3.96 4.55 -4.96
CA ARG A 177 -3.02 5.66 -5.21
C ARG A 177 -2.23 6.05 -3.97
N SER A 178 -2.92 6.16 -2.82
CA SER A 178 -2.26 6.44 -1.54
C SER A 178 -1.21 5.38 -1.21
N LEU A 179 -1.48 4.09 -1.46
CA LEU A 179 -0.50 3.02 -1.26
C LEU A 179 0.62 3.03 -2.31
N ALA A 180 0.33 3.44 -3.54
CA ALA A 180 1.32 3.56 -4.60
C ALA A 180 2.36 4.66 -4.30
N ASP A 181 1.95 5.70 -3.57
CA ASP A 181 2.78 6.87 -3.24
C ASP A 181 3.41 6.81 -1.84
N MET A 182 3.06 5.81 -1.02
CA MET A 182 3.68 5.62 0.30
C MET A 182 5.17 5.29 0.19
N VAL A 183 5.93 5.69 1.22
CA VAL A 183 7.36 5.37 1.37
C VAL A 183 7.53 4.45 2.57
N PRO A 184 8.07 3.23 2.42
CA PRO A 184 8.63 2.66 1.19
C PRO A 184 7.58 2.34 0.12
N MET A 185 8.00 2.46 -1.14
CA MET A 185 7.17 2.13 -2.30
C MET A 185 6.87 0.63 -2.36
N PRO A 186 5.75 0.19 -2.96
CA PRO A 186 5.38 -1.23 -3.04
C PRO A 186 6.41 -2.13 -3.76
N GLU A 187 7.27 -1.57 -4.60
CA GLU A 187 8.38 -2.28 -5.23
C GLU A 187 9.53 -2.56 -4.27
N ASP A 188 9.68 -1.77 -3.21
CA ASP A 188 10.75 -1.84 -2.22
C ASP A 188 10.31 -2.59 -0.96
N ASP A 189 9.08 -2.33 -0.47
CA ASP A 189 8.47 -3.10 0.61
C ASP A 189 6.95 -3.23 0.41
N LEU A 190 6.44 -4.45 0.55
CA LEU A 190 5.01 -4.77 0.45
C LEU A 190 4.25 -4.56 1.75
N ARG A 191 4.93 -4.35 2.87
CA ARG A 191 4.28 -4.36 4.19
C ARG A 191 3.16 -3.34 4.34
N PRO A 192 3.29 -2.06 3.90
CA PRO A 192 2.17 -1.13 3.93
C PRO A 192 0.94 -1.67 3.19
N THR A 193 1.17 -2.30 2.03
CA THR A 193 0.10 -2.94 1.23
C THR A 193 -0.48 -4.16 1.93
N ARG A 194 0.38 -5.02 2.50
CA ARG A 194 -0.01 -6.23 3.23
C ARG A 194 -0.86 -5.90 4.45
N ASP A 195 -0.47 -4.91 5.25
CA ASP A 195 -1.24 -4.45 6.43
C ASP A 195 -2.65 -3.96 6.06
N VAL A 196 -2.82 -3.24 4.94
CA VAL A 196 -4.15 -2.84 4.46
C VAL A 196 -4.97 -4.05 4.01
N VAL A 197 -4.37 -4.92 3.20
CA VAL A 197 -5.04 -6.13 2.66
C VAL A 197 -5.48 -7.07 3.77
N GLU A 198 -4.56 -7.43 4.68
CA GLU A 198 -4.85 -8.34 5.80
C GLU A 198 -5.94 -7.80 6.71
N ARG A 199 -6.01 -6.47 6.89
CA ARG A 199 -7.07 -5.85 7.70
C ARG A 199 -8.43 -5.81 7.03
N LEU A 200 -8.48 -5.58 5.72
CA LEU A 200 -9.71 -5.72 4.95
C LEU A 200 -10.22 -7.16 5.03
N GLU A 201 -9.33 -8.15 4.86
CA GLU A 201 -9.65 -9.57 4.93
C GLU A 201 -10.11 -9.98 6.34
N ALA A 202 -9.40 -9.55 7.39
CA ALA A 202 -9.77 -9.81 8.78
C ALA A 202 -11.14 -9.24 9.15
N ARG A 203 -11.57 -8.18 8.45
CA ARG A 203 -12.90 -7.56 8.60
C ARG A 203 -13.94 -8.08 7.59
N GLY A 204 -13.64 -9.17 6.89
CA GLY A 204 -14.57 -9.86 6.00
C GLY A 204 -14.71 -9.27 4.60
N ASP A 205 -13.90 -8.28 4.22
CA ASP A 205 -13.96 -7.61 2.91
C ASP A 205 -12.82 -8.06 1.98
N ALA A 206 -12.81 -9.36 1.68
CA ALA A 206 -11.84 -9.95 0.76
C ALA A 206 -11.97 -9.40 -0.67
N ASP A 207 -13.15 -8.93 -1.06
CA ASP A 207 -13.38 -8.33 -2.37
C ASP A 207 -12.78 -6.92 -2.45
N GLY A 208 -12.96 -6.08 -1.43
CA GLY A 208 -12.29 -4.78 -1.33
C GLY A 208 -10.77 -4.93 -1.31
N ALA A 209 -10.24 -5.89 -0.55
CA ALA A 209 -8.81 -6.20 -0.53
C ALA A 209 -8.27 -6.57 -1.93
N TRP A 210 -9.00 -7.41 -2.65
CA TRP A 210 -8.65 -7.83 -4.00
C TRP A 210 -8.74 -6.68 -5.01
N LEU A 211 -9.77 -5.83 -4.93
CA LEU A 211 -9.93 -4.65 -5.79
C LEU A 211 -8.79 -3.64 -5.59
N VAL A 212 -8.37 -3.39 -4.35
CA VAL A 212 -7.20 -2.56 -4.03
C VAL A 212 -5.92 -3.14 -4.64
N LEU A 213 -5.71 -4.46 -4.55
CA LEU A 213 -4.56 -5.12 -5.15
C LEU A 213 -4.58 -5.08 -6.69
N GLU A 214 -5.73 -5.28 -7.33
CA GLU A 214 -5.84 -5.14 -8.80
C GLU A 214 -5.50 -3.70 -9.19
N ALA A 215 -6.08 -2.69 -8.52
CA ALA A 215 -5.80 -1.28 -8.79
C ALA A 215 -4.31 -0.94 -8.59
N LEU A 216 -3.71 -1.39 -7.49
CA LEU A 216 -2.30 -1.17 -7.21
C LEU A 216 -1.41 -1.86 -8.25
N SER A 217 -1.77 -3.07 -8.71
CA SER A 217 -1.02 -3.78 -9.76
C SER A 217 -1.05 -3.06 -11.12
N ARG A 218 -2.07 -2.21 -11.36
CA ARG A 218 -2.15 -1.35 -12.55
C ARG A 218 -1.35 -0.07 -12.38
N LEU A 219 -1.42 0.54 -11.20
CA LEU A 219 -0.65 1.73 -10.86
C LEU A 219 0.86 1.44 -10.83
N ARG A 220 1.24 0.29 -10.27
CA ARG A 220 2.62 -0.14 -9.99
C ARG A 220 2.89 -1.53 -10.58
N PRO A 221 2.95 -1.67 -11.93
CA PRO A 221 3.13 -2.99 -12.56
C PRO A 221 4.51 -3.61 -12.28
N GLY A 222 5.50 -2.78 -11.90
CA GLY A 222 6.83 -3.20 -11.46
C GLY A 222 6.82 -3.93 -10.11
N ALA A 223 5.80 -3.72 -9.27
CA ALA A 223 5.67 -4.36 -7.96
C ALA A 223 5.20 -5.83 -8.13
N THR A 224 6.14 -6.72 -8.43
CA THR A 224 5.89 -8.17 -8.60
C THR A 224 5.26 -8.81 -7.37
N GLY A 225 5.60 -8.32 -6.18
CA GLY A 225 5.02 -8.75 -4.91
C GLY A 225 3.52 -8.50 -4.80
N VAL A 226 3.02 -7.35 -5.27
CA VAL A 226 1.58 -7.04 -5.32
C VAL A 226 0.86 -8.03 -6.23
N ARG A 227 1.46 -8.39 -7.38
CA ARG A 227 0.91 -9.40 -8.29
C ARG A 227 0.90 -10.80 -7.68
N ALA A 228 1.91 -11.16 -6.90
CA ALA A 228 1.93 -12.42 -6.17
C ALA A 228 0.80 -12.47 -5.14
N MET A 229 0.63 -11.41 -4.33
CA MET A 229 -0.48 -11.30 -3.37
C MET A 229 -1.86 -11.39 -4.03
N LEU A 230 -2.02 -10.77 -5.20
CA LEU A 230 -3.25 -10.84 -6.00
C LEU A 230 -3.50 -12.26 -6.52
N ALA A 231 -2.45 -12.96 -6.96
CA ALA A 231 -2.54 -14.33 -7.47
C ALA A 231 -2.86 -15.35 -6.37
N GLU A 232 -2.30 -15.18 -5.16
CA GLU A 232 -2.63 -15.98 -3.97
C GLU A 232 -4.11 -15.90 -3.60
N ARG A 233 -4.74 -14.75 -3.87
CA ARG A 233 -6.15 -14.48 -3.59
C ARG A 233 -7.07 -14.76 -4.77
N ALA A 234 -6.52 -15.14 -5.92
CA ALA A 234 -7.32 -15.49 -7.09
C ALA A 234 -8.08 -16.79 -6.82
N PRO A 235 -9.37 -16.88 -7.19
CA PRO A 235 -10.17 -18.06 -6.90
C PRO A 235 -9.60 -19.26 -7.66
N THR A 236 -9.49 -20.39 -6.98
CA THR A 236 -9.00 -21.67 -7.50
C THR A 236 -10.04 -22.34 -8.41
N HIS A 237 -10.53 -21.62 -9.41
CA HIS A 237 -11.38 -22.25 -10.41
C HIS A 237 -10.56 -23.09 -11.38
N PRO A 238 -11.10 -24.24 -11.80
CA PRO A 238 -10.43 -25.04 -12.82
C PRO A 238 -10.25 -24.21 -14.09
N ARG A 239 -8.99 -23.99 -14.49
CA ARG A 239 -8.61 -23.24 -15.70
C ARG A 239 -9.36 -23.74 -16.94
N TRP A 240 -9.72 -25.02 -17.00
CA TRP A 240 -10.47 -25.63 -18.10
C TRP A 240 -11.87 -25.05 -18.28
N ARG A 241 -12.54 -24.51 -17.25
CA ARG A 241 -13.87 -23.88 -17.43
C ARG A 241 -13.77 -22.58 -18.20
N VAL A 242 -12.79 -21.74 -17.87
CA VAL A 242 -12.54 -20.48 -18.56
C VAL A 242 -11.97 -20.72 -19.97
N VAL A 243 -11.02 -21.64 -20.10
CA VAL A 243 -10.44 -22.02 -21.40
C VAL A 243 -11.46 -22.74 -22.28
N GLY A 244 -12.30 -23.60 -21.71
CA GLY A 244 -13.33 -24.37 -22.44
C GLY A 244 -14.43 -23.49 -22.99
N LEU A 245 -14.99 -22.56 -22.20
CA LEU A 245 -15.97 -21.58 -22.67
C LEU A 245 -15.41 -20.73 -23.81
N ARG A 246 -14.15 -20.32 -23.67
CA ARG A 246 -13.40 -19.57 -24.67
C ARG A 246 -13.24 -20.37 -25.97
N VAL A 247 -12.72 -21.59 -25.89
CA VAL A 247 -12.56 -22.49 -27.05
C VAL A 247 -13.90 -22.76 -27.72
N LEU A 248 -14.98 -22.95 -26.95
CA LEU A 248 -16.31 -23.20 -27.48
C LEU A 248 -16.88 -21.97 -28.22
N ALA A 249 -16.66 -20.76 -27.71
CA ALA A 249 -17.02 -19.52 -28.39
C ALA A 249 -16.24 -19.34 -29.71
N ALA A 250 -14.95 -19.64 -29.72
CA ALA A 250 -14.12 -19.61 -30.93
C ALA A 250 -14.59 -20.66 -31.95
N ALA A 251 -14.86 -21.89 -31.51
CA ALA A 251 -15.38 -22.96 -32.37
C ALA A 251 -16.75 -22.60 -32.95
N GLY A 252 -17.64 -22.01 -32.14
CA GLY A 252 -18.94 -21.51 -32.59
C GLY A 252 -18.81 -20.42 -33.67
N ALA A 253 -17.87 -19.49 -33.50
CA ALA A 253 -17.61 -18.44 -34.49
C ALA A 253 -17.13 -19.01 -35.83
N VAL A 254 -16.21 -19.98 -35.79
CA VAL A 254 -15.71 -20.69 -36.97
C VAL A 254 -16.84 -21.45 -37.66
N ALA A 255 -17.71 -22.13 -36.91
CA ALA A 255 -18.84 -22.86 -37.45
C ALA A 255 -19.87 -21.93 -38.13
N VAL A 256 -20.19 -20.79 -37.51
CA VAL A 256 -21.08 -19.77 -38.08
C VAL A 256 -20.46 -19.17 -39.35
N ALA A 257 -19.17 -18.86 -39.34
CA ALA A 257 -18.48 -18.35 -40.53
C ALA A 257 -18.51 -19.36 -41.68
N ALA A 258 -18.17 -20.62 -41.41
CA ALA A 258 -18.21 -21.70 -42.39
C ALA A 258 -19.62 -21.91 -42.97
N TYR A 259 -20.66 -21.86 -42.14
CA TYR A 259 -22.04 -21.95 -42.59
C TYR A 259 -22.45 -20.77 -43.48
N CYS A 260 -22.11 -19.53 -43.11
CA CYS A 260 -22.43 -18.35 -43.92
C CYS A 260 -21.77 -18.41 -45.30
N ILE A 261 -20.51 -18.85 -45.35
CA ILE A 261 -19.76 -19.07 -46.59
C ILE A 261 -20.42 -20.15 -47.44
N ALA A 262 -20.76 -21.30 -46.85
CA ALA A 262 -21.39 -22.42 -47.56
C ALA A 262 -22.81 -22.07 -48.07
N ALA A 263 -23.52 -21.18 -47.39
CA ALA A 263 -24.87 -20.74 -47.74
C ALA A 263 -24.90 -19.54 -48.71
N GLY A 264 -23.73 -19.00 -49.11
CA GLY A 264 -23.66 -17.83 -49.99
C GLY A 264 -24.18 -16.54 -49.35
N ILE A 265 -24.15 -16.46 -48.02
CA ILE A 265 -24.58 -15.28 -47.25
C ILE A 265 -23.50 -14.21 -47.31
N ASP A 266 -23.90 -12.95 -47.40
CA ASP A 266 -23.04 -11.76 -47.45
C ASP A 266 -21.92 -11.80 -46.38
N ALA A 267 -20.69 -11.49 -46.80
CA ALA A 267 -19.45 -11.52 -46.02
C ALA A 267 -19.45 -10.60 -44.79
N LEU A 268 -20.40 -9.65 -44.71
CA LEU A 268 -20.65 -8.85 -43.51
C LEU A 268 -21.08 -9.70 -42.30
N LEU A 269 -21.92 -10.71 -42.49
CA LEU A 269 -22.43 -11.55 -41.41
C LEU A 269 -21.36 -12.39 -40.71
N PRO A 270 -20.44 -13.11 -41.41
CA PRO A 270 -19.35 -13.82 -40.76
C PRO A 270 -18.34 -12.88 -40.09
N SER A 271 -18.14 -11.66 -40.61
CA SER A 271 -17.30 -10.64 -39.98
C SER A 271 -17.89 -10.17 -38.65
N VAL A 272 -19.20 -9.92 -38.61
CA VAL A 272 -19.94 -9.62 -37.35
C VAL A 272 -19.83 -10.77 -36.35
N ALA A 273 -19.92 -12.02 -36.81
CA ALA A 273 -19.76 -13.19 -35.94
C ALA A 273 -18.34 -13.27 -35.32
N VAL A 274 -17.30 -12.96 -36.09
CA VAL A 274 -15.90 -12.88 -35.59
C VAL A 274 -15.74 -11.76 -34.56
N VAL A 275 -16.32 -10.59 -34.81
CA VAL A 275 -16.31 -9.47 -33.85
C VAL A 275 -17.06 -9.84 -32.58
N ALA A 276 -18.26 -10.42 -32.69
CA ALA A 276 -19.07 -10.83 -31.55
C ALA A 276 -18.37 -11.90 -30.71
N ALA A 277 -17.76 -12.90 -31.35
CA ALA A 277 -17.01 -13.95 -30.67
C ALA A 277 -15.73 -13.43 -30.01
N SER A 278 -15.02 -12.52 -30.68
CA SER A 278 -13.82 -11.89 -30.12
C SER A 278 -14.16 -10.96 -28.96
N SER A 279 -15.25 -10.20 -29.08
CA SER A 279 -15.79 -9.36 -28.00
C SER A 279 -16.23 -10.22 -26.83
N ALA A 280 -16.99 -11.30 -27.07
CA ALA A 280 -17.35 -12.27 -26.04
C ALA A 280 -16.11 -12.92 -25.41
N TRP A 281 -15.06 -13.22 -26.18
CA TRP A 281 -13.81 -13.79 -25.66
C TRP A 281 -13.05 -12.81 -24.76
N LEU A 282 -12.91 -11.56 -25.21
CA LEU A 282 -12.15 -10.51 -24.52
C LEU A 282 -12.89 -9.96 -23.30
N HIS A 283 -14.22 -9.90 -23.36
CA HIS A 283 -15.09 -9.34 -22.33
C HIS A 283 -15.86 -10.40 -21.53
N SER A 284 -15.59 -11.69 -21.74
CA SER A 284 -16.16 -12.75 -20.92
C SER A 284 -15.77 -12.52 -19.46
N PRO A 285 -16.76 -12.35 -18.56
CA PRO A 285 -16.46 -12.05 -17.17
C PRO A 285 -15.65 -13.19 -16.57
N THR A 286 -14.57 -12.83 -15.89
CA THR A 286 -13.79 -13.81 -15.15
C THR A 286 -14.65 -14.45 -14.05
N PRO A 287 -14.35 -15.68 -13.60
CA PRO A 287 -15.09 -16.29 -12.50
C PRO A 287 -15.17 -15.40 -11.25
N ARG A 288 -14.15 -14.57 -11.00
CA ARG A 288 -14.14 -13.58 -9.92
C ARG A 288 -15.18 -12.47 -10.15
N GLU A 289 -15.31 -11.94 -11.36
CA GLU A 289 -16.33 -10.93 -11.70
C GLU A 289 -17.75 -11.40 -11.42
N LYS A 290 -18.01 -12.71 -11.50
CA LYS A 290 -19.31 -13.30 -11.17
C LYS A 290 -19.53 -13.47 -9.66
N ALA A 291 -18.47 -13.46 -8.87
CA ALA A 291 -18.53 -13.55 -7.42
C ALA A 291 -18.68 -12.17 -6.76
N LEU A 292 -18.23 -11.10 -7.43
CA LEU A 292 -18.40 -9.73 -6.96
C LEU A 292 -19.87 -9.30 -6.99
N ASN A 293 -20.24 -8.41 -6.06
CA ASN A 293 -21.52 -7.71 -6.14
C ASN A 293 -21.56 -6.78 -7.38
N GLY A 294 -22.76 -6.31 -7.75
CA GLY A 294 -22.95 -5.53 -8.97
C GLY A 294 -22.14 -4.22 -9.03
N ALA A 295 -21.97 -3.54 -7.89
CA ALA A 295 -21.16 -2.32 -7.81
C ALA A 295 -19.67 -2.65 -7.97
N ASP A 296 -19.15 -3.61 -7.21
CA ASP A 296 -17.75 -4.04 -7.24
C ASP A 296 -17.34 -4.60 -8.62
N ALA A 297 -18.25 -5.27 -9.33
CA ALA A 297 -18.01 -5.71 -10.70
C ALA A 297 -17.80 -4.54 -11.68
N LYS A 298 -18.49 -3.41 -11.47
CA LYS A 298 -18.29 -2.18 -12.24
C LYS A 298 -17.05 -1.42 -11.78
N VAL A 299 -16.81 -1.33 -10.47
CA VAL A 299 -15.56 -0.78 -9.91
C VAL A 299 -14.36 -1.51 -10.50
N LEU A 300 -14.42 -2.84 -10.63
CA LEU A 300 -13.36 -3.60 -11.29
C LEU A 300 -13.14 -3.18 -12.74
N LYS A 301 -14.19 -2.86 -13.50
CA LYS A 301 -14.06 -2.36 -14.87
C LYS A 301 -13.31 -1.02 -14.88
N ASP A 302 -13.65 -0.12 -13.96
CA ASP A 302 -13.01 1.19 -13.84
C ASP A 302 -11.56 1.06 -13.38
N VAL A 303 -11.30 0.21 -12.38
CA VAL A 303 -9.97 -0.15 -11.89
C VAL A 303 -9.09 -0.70 -13.01
N ARG A 304 -9.63 -1.55 -13.88
CA ARG A 304 -8.88 -2.08 -15.04
C ARG A 304 -8.57 -1.01 -16.09
N GLY A 305 -9.34 0.07 -16.10
CA GLY A 305 -9.10 1.27 -16.91
C GLY A 305 -8.07 2.23 -16.30
N ILE A 306 -7.69 2.06 -15.02
CA ILE A 306 -6.62 2.85 -14.40
C ILE A 306 -5.30 2.54 -15.11
N GLY A 307 -4.67 3.58 -15.64
CA GLY A 307 -3.30 3.52 -16.15
C GLY A 307 -2.28 3.78 -15.04
N PRO A 308 -1.01 3.37 -15.21
CA PRO A 308 0.04 3.74 -14.28
C PRO A 308 0.16 5.27 -14.17
N ASP A 309 0.37 5.76 -12.94
CA ASP A 309 0.41 7.20 -12.63
C ASP A 309 1.76 7.80 -13.03
N VAL A 310 2.04 7.77 -14.33
CA VAL A 310 3.30 8.24 -14.89
C VAL A 310 3.16 9.69 -15.34
N GLY A 311 2.53 10.57 -14.54
CA GLY A 311 2.40 12.03 -14.78
C GLY A 311 1.89 12.47 -16.16
N THR A 312 1.42 11.54 -16.99
CA THR A 312 1.11 11.76 -18.40
C THR A 312 -0.39 11.67 -18.55
N ARG A 313 -1.01 12.84 -18.74
CA ARG A 313 -2.45 13.06 -18.94
C ARG A 313 -3.06 12.27 -20.11
N PHE A 314 -2.26 11.48 -20.84
CA PHE A 314 -2.62 10.81 -22.10
C PHE A 314 -2.32 9.30 -22.11
N SER A 315 -2.06 8.65 -20.97
CA SER A 315 -1.74 7.21 -20.94
C SER A 315 -2.85 6.33 -21.54
N GLY A 316 -4.12 6.64 -21.23
CA GLY A 316 -5.30 5.98 -21.82
C GLY A 316 -5.45 6.25 -23.31
N LEU A 317 -5.26 7.50 -23.75
CA LEU A 317 -5.29 7.86 -25.17
C LEU A 317 -4.20 7.13 -25.96
N ARG A 318 -3.00 7.00 -25.40
CA ARG A 318 -1.88 6.31 -26.04
C ARG A 318 -2.12 4.81 -26.18
N GLN A 319 -2.69 4.15 -25.16
CA GLN A 319 -3.11 2.75 -25.29
C GLN A 319 -4.18 2.58 -26.36
N LEU A 320 -5.16 3.51 -26.41
CA LEU A 320 -6.20 3.51 -27.42
C LEU A 320 -5.61 3.72 -28.83
N VAL A 321 -4.71 4.69 -29.01
CA VAL A 321 -4.02 4.95 -30.28
C VAL A 321 -3.18 3.75 -30.72
N LEU A 322 -2.45 3.09 -29.82
CA LEU A 322 -1.68 1.89 -30.14
C LEU A 322 -2.57 0.68 -30.44
N GLY A 323 -3.70 0.54 -29.74
CA GLY A 323 -4.70 -0.48 -30.03
C GLY A 323 -5.35 -0.27 -31.40
N LEU A 324 -5.79 0.96 -31.70
CA LEU A 324 -6.35 1.32 -33.00
C LEU A 324 -5.32 1.19 -34.13
N GLY A 325 -4.09 1.65 -33.90
CA GLY A 325 -2.99 1.50 -34.85
C GLY A 325 -2.67 0.03 -35.13
N GLY A 326 -2.64 -0.81 -34.09
CA GLY A 326 -2.49 -2.26 -34.22
C GLY A 326 -3.64 -2.89 -35.01
N LEU A 327 -4.88 -2.42 -34.79
CA LEU A 327 -6.05 -2.89 -35.53
C LEU A 327 -5.95 -2.57 -37.02
N VAL A 328 -5.65 -1.31 -37.36
CA VAL A 328 -5.50 -0.85 -38.74
C VAL A 328 -4.34 -1.57 -39.43
N LEU A 329 -3.18 -1.71 -38.78
CA LEU A 329 -2.02 -2.39 -39.35
C LEU A 329 -2.28 -3.89 -39.55
N GLY A 330 -2.90 -4.57 -38.59
CA GLY A 330 -3.28 -5.98 -38.72
C GLY A 330 -4.25 -6.20 -39.87
N PHE A 331 -5.23 -5.30 -40.01
CA PHE A 331 -6.18 -5.32 -41.11
C PHE A 331 -5.49 -5.09 -42.47
N ILE A 332 -4.70 -4.03 -42.63
CA ILE A 332 -3.97 -3.75 -43.89
C ILE A 332 -3.03 -4.90 -44.28
N PHE A 333 -2.26 -5.42 -43.33
CA PHE A 333 -1.35 -6.53 -43.57
C PHE A 333 -2.10 -7.76 -44.08
N SER A 334 -3.25 -8.08 -43.47
CA SER A 334 -4.07 -9.20 -43.90
C SER A 334 -4.67 -9.01 -45.30
N VAL A 335 -5.13 -7.81 -45.65
CA VAL A 335 -5.64 -7.51 -47.00
C VAL A 335 -4.53 -7.70 -48.04
N ILE A 336 -3.32 -7.22 -47.77
CA ILE A 336 -2.17 -7.40 -48.67
C ILE A 336 -1.81 -8.89 -48.79
N ALA A 337 -1.71 -9.61 -47.68
CA ALA A 337 -1.38 -11.03 -47.69
C ALA A 337 -2.44 -11.87 -48.43
N ILE A 338 -3.72 -11.54 -48.26
CA ILE A 338 -4.83 -12.17 -48.98
C ILE A 338 -4.77 -11.84 -50.46
N ALA A 339 -4.54 -10.58 -50.84
CA ALA A 339 -4.41 -10.18 -52.24
C ALA A 339 -3.28 -10.93 -52.94
N ILE A 340 -2.10 -11.03 -52.32
CA ILE A 340 -0.96 -11.82 -52.84
C ILE A 340 -1.33 -13.31 -52.94
N ALA A 341 -1.97 -13.87 -51.91
CA ALA A 341 -2.37 -15.28 -51.91
C ALA A 341 -3.46 -15.60 -52.96
N ILE A 342 -4.32 -14.63 -53.27
CA ILE A 342 -5.29 -14.74 -54.34
C ILE A 342 -4.57 -14.63 -55.68
N GLU A 343 -3.81 -13.56 -55.95
CA GLU A 343 -3.21 -13.27 -57.26
C GLU A 343 -2.09 -14.22 -57.68
N GLU A 344 -1.25 -14.66 -56.73
CA GLU A 344 -0.03 -15.43 -57.03
C GLU A 344 -0.04 -16.83 -56.37
N GLY A 345 -1.05 -17.14 -55.57
CA GLY A 345 -1.09 -18.35 -54.76
C GLY A 345 -1.74 -19.56 -55.44
N PRO A 346 -1.56 -20.76 -54.84
CA PRO A 346 -2.15 -22.01 -55.34
C PRO A 346 -3.69 -22.03 -55.31
N TRP A 347 -4.30 -21.02 -54.69
CA TRP A 347 -5.75 -20.86 -54.57
C TRP A 347 -6.36 -19.92 -55.63
N TYR A 348 -5.53 -19.28 -56.48
CA TYR A 348 -6.00 -18.37 -57.54
C TYR A 348 -7.12 -18.97 -58.39
N PRO A 349 -7.01 -20.20 -58.95
CA PRO A 349 -8.06 -20.73 -59.83
C PRO A 349 -9.39 -20.90 -59.11
N TYR A 350 -9.34 -21.34 -57.84
CA TYR A 350 -10.52 -21.55 -57.02
C TYR A 350 -11.26 -20.24 -56.70
N PHE A 351 -10.52 -19.17 -56.41
CA PHE A 351 -11.10 -17.88 -56.06
C PHE A 351 -11.61 -17.09 -57.27
N VAL A 352 -10.98 -17.25 -58.45
CA VAL A 352 -11.50 -16.69 -59.71
C VAL A 352 -12.86 -17.30 -60.05
N ASP A 353 -13.01 -18.60 -59.86
CA ASP A 353 -14.27 -19.31 -60.16
C ASP A 353 -15.36 -19.09 -59.09
N ASN A 354 -15.00 -18.61 -57.90
CA ASN A 354 -15.90 -18.46 -56.75
C ASN A 354 -15.68 -17.14 -55.99
N PRO A 355 -15.93 -15.97 -56.62
CA PRO A 355 -15.62 -14.66 -56.01
C PRO A 355 -16.38 -14.40 -54.71
N ALA A 356 -17.64 -14.84 -54.61
CA ALA A 356 -18.44 -14.71 -53.39
C ALA A 356 -17.85 -15.51 -52.21
N THR A 357 -17.29 -16.70 -52.48
CA THR A 357 -16.60 -17.53 -51.49
C THR A 357 -15.26 -16.93 -51.09
N ALA A 358 -14.55 -16.32 -52.06
CA ALA A 358 -13.30 -15.59 -51.81
C ALA A 358 -13.53 -14.44 -50.81
N ASP A 359 -14.53 -13.59 -51.07
CA ASP A 359 -14.90 -12.49 -50.18
C ASP A 359 -15.38 -12.98 -48.81
N GLY A 360 -16.18 -14.06 -48.80
CA GLY A 360 -16.67 -14.71 -47.59
C GLY A 360 -15.58 -15.25 -46.67
N ILE A 361 -14.38 -15.54 -47.20
CA ILE A 361 -13.21 -15.99 -46.42
C ILE A 361 -12.27 -14.82 -46.12
N ALA A 362 -12.04 -13.94 -47.10
CA ALA A 362 -11.09 -12.84 -47.01
C ALA A 362 -11.47 -11.83 -45.91
N TRP A 363 -12.72 -11.38 -45.87
CA TRP A 363 -13.17 -10.35 -44.92
C TRP A 363 -13.16 -10.81 -43.45
N PRO A 364 -13.62 -12.03 -43.11
CA PRO A 364 -13.50 -12.54 -41.75
C PRO A 364 -12.05 -12.73 -41.31
N LEU A 365 -11.17 -13.23 -42.20
CA LEU A 365 -9.75 -13.33 -41.90
C LEU A 365 -9.13 -11.95 -41.66
N ALA A 366 -9.44 -10.98 -42.51
CA ALA A 366 -8.92 -9.62 -42.36
C ALA A 366 -9.39 -8.97 -41.06
N THR A 367 -10.66 -9.17 -40.71
CA THR A 367 -11.25 -8.75 -39.43
C THR A 367 -10.55 -9.42 -38.25
N MET A 368 -10.32 -10.73 -38.31
CA MET A 368 -9.61 -11.48 -37.27
C MET A 368 -8.19 -10.96 -37.06
N PHE A 369 -7.42 -10.77 -38.14
CA PHE A 369 -6.07 -10.21 -38.06
C PHE A 369 -6.05 -8.77 -37.56
N GLY A 370 -7.04 -7.96 -37.93
CA GLY A 370 -7.25 -6.64 -37.33
C GLY A 370 -7.45 -6.72 -35.82
N LEU A 371 -8.34 -7.59 -35.33
CA LEU A 371 -8.59 -7.75 -33.88
C LEU A 371 -7.35 -8.26 -33.14
N LEU A 372 -6.62 -9.23 -33.70
CA LEU A 372 -5.36 -9.72 -33.15
C LEU A 372 -4.29 -8.63 -33.13
N GLY A 373 -4.20 -7.83 -34.19
CA GLY A 373 -3.33 -6.66 -34.28
C GLY A 373 -3.66 -5.62 -33.22
N GLY A 374 -4.95 -5.33 -32.99
CA GLY A 374 -5.40 -4.41 -31.95
C GLY A 374 -5.08 -4.91 -30.54
N ALA A 375 -5.31 -6.19 -30.26
CA ALA A 375 -4.91 -6.82 -28.99
C ALA A 375 -3.38 -6.79 -28.79
N GLY A 376 -2.62 -7.05 -29.85
CA GLY A 376 -1.16 -6.95 -29.88
C GLY A 376 -0.67 -5.53 -29.60
N GLY A 377 -1.28 -4.53 -30.24
CA GLY A 377 -1.01 -3.11 -30.05
C GLY A 377 -1.30 -2.64 -28.63
N ALA A 378 -2.45 -3.02 -28.07
CA ALA A 378 -2.79 -2.73 -26.67
C ALA A 378 -1.80 -3.39 -25.69
N ARG A 379 -1.39 -4.64 -25.95
CA ARG A 379 -0.38 -5.35 -25.14
C ARG A 379 0.99 -4.68 -25.22
N LEU A 380 1.39 -4.21 -26.39
CA LEU A 380 2.62 -3.46 -26.57
C LEU A 380 2.56 -2.12 -25.82
N GLY A 381 1.44 -1.40 -25.93
CA GLY A 381 1.21 -0.17 -25.19
C GLY A 381 1.31 -0.36 -23.67
N ARG A 382 0.76 -1.46 -23.15
CA ARG A 382 0.94 -1.84 -21.75
C ARG A 382 2.41 -2.02 -21.38
N ARG A 383 3.19 -2.78 -22.17
CA ARG A 383 4.64 -2.97 -21.92
C ARG A 383 5.42 -1.65 -21.96
N VAL A 384 5.06 -0.73 -22.84
CA VAL A 384 5.69 0.59 -22.90
C VAL A 384 5.41 1.37 -21.62
N LEU A 385 4.16 1.38 -21.18
CA LEU A 385 3.76 2.04 -19.92
C LEU A 385 4.40 1.40 -18.68
N GLU A 386 4.53 0.07 -18.65
CA GLU A 386 5.26 -0.64 -17.58
C GLU A 386 6.73 -0.23 -17.50
N ARG A 387 7.38 -0.01 -18.66
CA ARG A 387 8.76 0.51 -18.70
C ARG A 387 8.83 1.97 -18.27
N GLU A 388 7.86 2.79 -18.68
CA GLU A 388 7.80 4.20 -18.28
C GLU A 388 7.52 4.35 -16.79
N SER A 389 6.63 3.55 -16.21
CA SER A 389 6.39 3.51 -14.77
C SER A 389 7.65 3.06 -14.04
N ALA A 390 8.34 2.01 -14.50
CA ALA A 390 9.60 1.57 -13.90
C ALA A 390 10.64 2.69 -13.89
N ARG A 391 10.84 3.37 -15.03
CA ARG A 391 11.75 4.54 -15.11
C ARG A 391 11.34 5.70 -14.21
N TRP A 392 10.05 5.92 -14.01
CA TRP A 392 9.56 6.96 -13.12
C TRP A 392 9.82 6.59 -11.66
N VAL A 393 9.57 5.34 -11.25
CA VAL A 393 9.92 4.83 -9.92
C VAL A 393 11.43 4.92 -9.69
N ASP A 394 12.24 4.52 -10.67
CA ASP A 394 13.70 4.61 -10.56
C ASP A 394 14.16 6.07 -10.41
N ARG A 395 13.53 7.02 -11.12
CA ARG A 395 13.78 8.46 -10.92
C ARG A 395 13.39 8.93 -9.53
N LEU A 396 12.23 8.50 -9.01
CA LEU A 396 11.83 8.82 -7.63
C LEU A 396 12.83 8.28 -6.62
N ARG A 397 13.30 7.03 -6.80
CA ARG A 397 14.35 6.44 -5.94
C ARG A 397 15.67 7.19 -6.05
N GLU A 398 16.05 7.60 -7.25
CA GLU A 398 17.26 8.41 -7.46
C GLU A 398 17.12 9.78 -6.79
N ASP A 399 15.99 10.45 -6.96
CA ASP A 399 15.71 11.76 -6.37
C ASP A 399 15.65 11.71 -4.84
N SER A 400 15.00 10.69 -4.27
CA SER A 400 14.93 10.52 -2.81
C SER A 400 16.32 10.26 -2.20
N VAL A 401 17.21 9.61 -2.95
CA VAL A 401 18.57 9.31 -2.53
C VAL A 401 19.54 10.46 -2.76
N LYS A 402 19.28 11.41 -3.66
CA LYS A 402 20.18 12.57 -3.86
C LYS A 402 20.47 13.29 -2.54
N HIS A 403 19.48 13.38 -1.67
CA HIS A 403 19.61 13.99 -0.35
C HIS A 403 20.31 13.11 0.69
N THR A 404 20.45 11.79 0.48
CA THR A 404 21.13 10.91 1.45
C THR A 404 22.65 11.05 1.45
N ARG A 405 23.23 11.79 0.49
CA ARG A 405 24.65 12.16 0.54
C ARG A 405 24.89 13.44 1.34
N GLU A 406 23.85 14.24 1.51
CA GLU A 406 23.88 15.50 2.24
C GLU A 406 23.54 15.26 3.71
N CYS A 407 23.96 16.17 4.59
CA CYS A 407 23.59 16.10 6.00
C CYS A 407 22.12 16.50 6.17
N VAL A 408 21.24 15.53 6.44
CA VAL A 408 19.81 15.78 6.65
C VAL A 408 19.41 15.80 8.13
N CYS A 409 20.39 15.90 9.04
CA CYS A 409 20.15 15.87 10.48
C CYS A 409 19.20 16.96 10.97
N VAL A 410 19.07 18.09 10.26
CA VAL A 410 18.16 19.18 10.66
C VAL A 410 16.72 18.92 10.18
N ALA A 411 16.55 18.33 8.99
CA ALA A 411 15.24 18.16 8.35
C ALA A 411 14.58 16.81 8.66
N ALA A 412 15.36 15.75 8.84
CA ALA A 412 14.84 14.40 9.02
C ALA A 412 14.60 14.06 10.50
N VAL A 413 13.42 13.51 10.78
CA VAL A 413 13.09 12.88 12.06
C VAL A 413 13.58 11.42 12.09
N GLY A 414 13.51 10.74 10.95
CA GLY A 414 13.99 9.37 10.74
C GLY A 414 13.85 8.95 9.28
N MET A 415 14.30 7.75 8.95
CA MET A 415 14.26 7.18 7.61
C MET A 415 13.81 5.72 7.64
N ARG A 416 13.33 5.21 6.50
CA ARG A 416 12.88 3.82 6.32
C ARG A 416 13.46 3.24 5.03
N GLY A 417 13.64 1.92 5.03
CA GLY A 417 13.94 1.13 3.84
C GLY A 417 15.24 1.55 3.15
N VAL A 418 15.18 1.73 1.83
CA VAL A 418 16.36 1.98 0.99
C VAL A 418 17.09 3.28 1.36
N GLU A 419 16.36 4.30 1.80
CA GLU A 419 16.96 5.57 2.25
C GLU A 419 17.81 5.37 3.50
N THR A 420 17.30 4.59 4.46
CA THR A 420 18.05 4.19 5.67
C THR A 420 19.36 3.52 5.28
N GLU A 421 19.31 2.50 4.42
CA GLU A 421 20.50 1.73 4.06
C GLU A 421 21.55 2.59 3.33
N ARG A 422 21.11 3.47 2.43
CA ARG A 422 22.02 4.36 1.71
C ARG A 422 22.60 5.45 2.59
N TYR A 423 21.79 6.08 3.44
CA TYR A 423 22.29 7.11 4.36
C TYR A 423 23.27 6.50 5.38
N LEU A 424 22.96 5.30 5.87
CA LEU A 424 23.85 4.52 6.74
C LEU A 424 25.20 4.24 6.06
N ALA A 425 25.18 3.77 4.81
CA ALA A 425 26.39 3.37 4.10
C ALA A 425 27.21 4.54 3.54
N GLN A 426 26.58 5.67 3.21
CA GLN A 426 27.23 6.77 2.46
C GLN A 426 27.53 8.00 3.31
N HIS A 427 26.84 8.21 4.44
CA HIS A 427 26.96 9.43 5.23
C HIS A 427 27.30 9.17 6.70
N LEU A 428 26.68 8.17 7.31
CA LEU A 428 26.90 7.88 8.72
C LEU A 428 28.21 7.13 8.96
N VAL A 429 28.79 7.37 10.13
CA VAL A 429 29.95 6.64 10.64
C VAL A 429 29.57 5.92 11.92
N GLU A 430 30.37 4.92 12.31
CA GLU A 430 30.21 4.27 13.62
C GLU A 430 30.18 5.32 14.74
N ALA A 431 29.27 5.14 15.70
CA ALA A 431 29.15 6.06 16.80
C ALA A 431 30.40 6.01 17.71
N SER A 432 30.63 7.08 18.48
CA SER A 432 31.68 7.06 19.51
C SER A 432 31.44 5.92 20.52
N PRO A 433 32.48 5.38 21.17
CA PRO A 433 32.32 4.30 22.14
C PRO A 433 31.35 4.63 23.28
N GLU A 434 31.24 5.91 23.66
CA GLU A 434 30.29 6.40 24.67
C GLU A 434 28.83 6.25 24.19
N ILE A 435 28.52 6.56 22.93
CA ILE A 435 27.18 6.37 22.36
C ILE A 435 26.92 4.89 22.09
N ALA A 436 27.91 4.17 21.54
CA ALA A 436 27.79 2.76 21.22
C ALA A 436 27.49 1.92 22.47
N GLY A 437 28.15 2.22 23.59
CA GLY A 437 27.89 1.56 24.88
C GLY A 437 26.53 1.86 25.50
N LEU A 438 25.78 2.84 24.97
CA LEU A 438 24.41 3.16 25.37
C LEU A 438 23.35 2.59 24.41
N THR A 439 23.76 1.84 23.38
CA THR A 439 22.82 1.16 22.48
C THR A 439 22.08 0.06 23.25
N PRO A 440 20.75 0.12 23.33
CA PRO A 440 20.00 -0.88 24.09
C PRO A 440 19.95 -2.22 23.33
N ALA A 441 19.90 -3.31 24.08
CA ALA A 441 19.57 -4.62 23.53
C ALA A 441 18.04 -4.78 23.54
N ILE A 442 17.44 -4.94 22.36
CA ILE A 442 16.00 -5.21 22.20
C ILE A 442 15.85 -6.61 21.61
N ALA A 443 14.90 -7.38 22.15
CA ALA A 443 14.61 -8.72 21.64
C ALA A 443 14.24 -8.69 20.16
N ASP A 444 14.70 -9.70 19.41
CA ASP A 444 14.39 -9.92 18.00
C ASP A 444 14.74 -8.75 17.05
N SER A 445 15.59 -7.82 17.46
CA SER A 445 16.06 -6.72 16.63
C SER A 445 17.57 -6.55 16.73
N ASP A 446 18.21 -6.30 15.58
CA ASP A 446 19.61 -5.90 15.52
C ASP A 446 19.68 -4.37 15.54
N LEU A 447 20.40 -3.83 16.54
CA LEU A 447 20.52 -2.40 16.79
C LEU A 447 21.97 -1.99 16.68
N THR A 448 22.21 -0.99 15.83
CA THR A 448 23.54 -0.37 15.72
C THR A 448 23.42 1.13 15.82
N SER A 449 24.23 1.73 16.68
CA SER A 449 24.32 3.18 16.80
C SER A 449 25.34 3.76 15.83
N HIS A 450 24.98 4.87 15.21
CA HIS A 450 25.80 5.61 14.28
C HIS A 450 25.81 7.09 14.64
N GLN A 451 26.70 7.85 14.01
CA GLN A 451 26.77 9.29 14.22
C GLN A 451 26.98 10.01 12.89
N CYS A 452 26.33 11.17 12.75
CA CYS A 452 26.65 12.08 11.66
C CYS A 452 28.04 12.68 11.88
N PRO A 453 28.99 12.57 10.93
CA PRO A 453 30.33 13.10 11.11
C PRO A 453 30.36 14.64 11.20
N ILE A 454 29.35 15.32 10.63
CA ILE A 454 29.26 16.78 10.57
C ILE A 454 28.58 17.33 11.83
N SER A 455 27.33 16.94 12.08
CA SER A 455 26.52 17.50 13.17
C SER A 455 26.74 16.80 14.51
N ARG A 456 27.44 15.65 14.52
CA ARG A 456 27.57 14.76 15.66
C ARG A 456 26.22 14.22 16.18
N THR A 457 25.14 14.36 15.42
CA THR A 457 23.83 13.80 15.79
C THR A 457 23.90 12.27 15.85
N PRO A 458 23.44 11.63 16.94
CA PRO A 458 23.40 10.18 17.07
C PRO A 458 22.19 9.63 16.32
N TRP A 459 22.36 8.48 15.72
CA TRP A 459 21.34 7.76 14.98
C TRP A 459 21.32 6.31 15.44
N LEU A 460 20.13 5.73 15.49
CA LEU A 460 19.95 4.32 15.80
C LEU A 460 19.36 3.62 14.59
N ALA A 461 20.12 2.70 14.02
CA ALA A 461 19.64 1.80 12.98
C ALA A 461 19.02 0.58 13.66
N VAL A 462 17.76 0.30 13.34
CA VAL A 462 16.97 -0.81 13.87
C VAL A 462 16.63 -1.74 12.71
N ARG A 463 17.04 -3.00 12.83
CA ARG A 463 16.75 -4.06 11.86
C ARG A 463 16.01 -5.19 12.56
N THR A 464 14.71 -5.28 12.33
CA THR A 464 13.89 -6.38 12.83
C THR A 464 13.61 -7.35 11.69
N PRO A 465 13.71 -8.68 11.88
CA PRO A 465 13.41 -9.67 10.85
C PRO A 465 12.03 -9.44 10.22
N GLY A 466 11.97 -9.46 8.89
CA GLY A 466 10.74 -9.22 8.14
C GLY A 466 10.22 -7.77 8.18
N ARG A 467 11.01 -6.81 8.67
CA ARG A 467 10.72 -5.37 8.62
C ARG A 467 11.80 -4.64 7.81
N GLU A 468 11.41 -3.55 7.14
CA GLU A 468 12.35 -2.58 6.57
C GLU A 468 13.33 -2.04 7.63
N ALA A 469 14.54 -1.69 7.20
CA ALA A 469 15.50 -1.03 8.07
C ALA A 469 14.97 0.35 8.47
N LEU A 470 14.95 0.63 9.77
CA LEU A 470 14.53 1.88 10.35
C LEU A 470 15.75 2.65 10.86
N LEU A 471 15.77 3.95 10.64
CA LEU A 471 16.79 4.83 11.21
C LEU A 471 16.11 5.94 12.00
N VAL A 472 16.38 6.03 13.29
CA VAL A 472 15.78 7.03 14.17
C VAL A 472 16.83 7.98 14.72
N LYS A 473 16.52 9.28 14.70
CA LYS A 473 17.41 10.33 15.17
C LYS A 473 17.36 10.43 16.69
N GLY A 474 18.52 10.51 17.34
CA GLY A 474 18.62 10.74 18.78
C GLY A 474 18.92 12.20 19.11
N VAL A 475 18.93 12.50 20.40
CA VAL A 475 19.30 13.83 20.93
C VAL A 475 20.51 13.67 21.85
N LEU A 476 21.53 14.50 21.67
CA LEU A 476 22.66 14.57 22.61
C LEU A 476 22.42 15.65 23.63
N ALA A 477 22.10 15.25 24.86
CA ALA A 477 22.25 16.09 26.03
C ALA A 477 23.50 15.67 26.80
N LYS A 478 24.27 16.65 27.29
CA LYS A 478 25.44 16.41 28.15
C LYS A 478 25.15 16.93 29.54
N VAL A 479 25.31 16.08 30.54
CA VAL A 479 25.21 16.47 31.95
C VAL A 479 26.59 16.87 32.43
N LYS A 480 26.71 18.01 33.12
CA LYS A 480 27.94 18.34 33.85
C LYS A 480 28.08 17.34 34.98
N GLU A 481 29.26 16.75 35.11
CA GLU A 481 29.61 15.94 36.27
C GLU A 481 29.36 16.80 37.51
N SER A 482 28.47 16.35 38.40
CA SER A 482 28.26 17.00 39.69
C SER A 482 29.63 17.08 40.35
N GLU A 483 30.14 18.29 40.58
CA GLU A 483 31.26 18.46 41.49
C GLU A 483 30.81 17.88 42.82
N GLU A 484 31.34 16.71 43.20
CA GLU A 484 31.18 16.20 44.56
C GLU A 484 31.53 17.37 45.49
N PRO A 485 30.66 17.74 46.44
CA PRO A 485 31.02 18.76 47.40
C PRO A 485 32.26 18.26 48.10
N ALA A 486 33.41 18.87 47.80
CA ALA A 486 34.68 18.55 48.41
C ALA A 486 34.45 18.59 49.92
N GLY A 487 34.53 17.42 50.56
CA GLY A 487 34.23 17.25 51.97
C GLY A 487 35.00 18.29 52.78
N GLY A 488 34.29 19.31 53.23
CA GLY A 488 34.80 20.26 54.20
C GLY A 488 34.95 19.50 55.50
N TYR A 489 36.20 19.25 55.89
CA TYR A 489 36.53 18.83 57.24
C TYR A 489 35.99 19.90 58.21
N LEU A 490 35.08 19.49 59.10
CA LEU A 490 34.80 20.23 60.33
C LEU A 490 35.74 19.76 61.44
#